data_AF-A0A1Q7HIW2-F1
#
_entry.id   AF-A0A1Q7HIW2-F1
#
_cell.length_a   1.000
_cell.length_b   1.000
_cell.length_c   1.000
_cell.angle_alpha   90.00
_cell.angle_beta   90.00
_cell.angle_gamma   90.00
#
_symmetry.space_group_name_H-M   'P 1'
#
loop_
_entity.id
_entity.type
_entity.pdbx_description
1 polymer ?
#
loop_
_entity_poly.entity_id
_entity_poly.type
_entity_poly.pdbx_seq_one_letter_code
_entity_poly.pdbx_strand_id
1 'polypeptide(L)'
;MRRFFLGFILGAASIVAVLVGIGHFLDVADPLTKADAIVAISGDTGARADTAIALWKQGYAPLLIFSGGSQDPESVASAELMKRTAVAAGVPPNAIAVEGSSATTEENAARVAELMNARGLSSAILVTSPYHQRRAAILFEREFERRGGLEFRNHPAADSEWDENLWWTRDPSRTLTLIELAKLGALVAGQRAG
;
A
#
# COMPACT_ATOMS: atom_id res chain seq x y z
N MET A 1 -24.64 -17.63 38.06
CA MET A 1 -24.57 -16.27 37.51
C MET A 1 -23.13 -15.79 37.27
N ARG A 2 -22.25 -15.72 38.29
CA ARG A 2 -20.84 -15.24 38.15
C ARG A 2 -20.00 -15.92 37.06
N ARG A 3 -20.09 -17.25 36.92
CA ARG A 3 -19.34 -18.02 35.89
C ARG A 3 -19.80 -17.73 34.45
N PHE A 4 -21.09 -17.48 34.27
CA PHE A 4 -21.66 -17.13 32.96
C PHE A 4 -21.24 -15.73 32.52
N PHE A 5 -21.34 -14.74 33.43
CA PHE A 5 -20.87 -13.38 33.17
C PHE A 5 -19.37 -13.32 32.86
N LEU A 6 -18.55 -14.10 33.58
CA LEU A 6 -17.12 -14.20 33.31
C LEU A 6 -16.84 -14.79 31.91
N GLY A 7 -17.53 -15.86 31.55
CA GLY A 7 -17.42 -16.47 30.21
C GLY A 7 -17.81 -15.51 29.09
N PHE A 8 -18.88 -14.72 29.28
CA PHE A 8 -19.30 -13.71 28.33
C PHE A 8 -18.25 -12.61 28.12
N ILE A 9 -17.69 -12.06 29.21
CA ILE A 9 -16.65 -11.02 29.15
C ILE A 9 -15.41 -11.54 28.42
N LEU A 10 -14.96 -12.75 28.75
CA LEU A 10 -13.80 -13.37 28.08
C LEU A 10 -14.07 -13.61 26.59
N GLY A 11 -15.27 -14.05 26.22
CA GLY A 11 -15.66 -14.21 24.81
C GLY A 11 -15.61 -12.89 24.05
N ALA A 12 -16.18 -11.82 24.62
CA ALA A 12 -16.16 -10.49 24.01
C ALA A 12 -14.73 -9.94 23.87
N ALA A 13 -13.90 -10.08 24.91
CA ALA A 13 -12.50 -9.65 24.88
C ALA A 13 -11.70 -10.39 23.80
N SER A 14 -11.91 -11.71 23.65
CA SER A 14 -11.27 -12.51 22.60
C SER A 14 -11.67 -12.05 21.20
N ILE A 15 -12.95 -11.73 20.97
CA ILE A 15 -13.41 -11.20 19.67
C ILE A 15 -12.72 -9.87 19.37
N VAL A 16 -12.68 -8.95 20.35
CA VAL A 16 -11.99 -7.66 20.18
C VAL A 16 -10.50 -7.87 19.89
N ALA A 17 -9.83 -8.78 20.60
CA ALA A 17 -8.42 -9.08 20.38
C ALA A 17 -8.16 -9.64 18.97
N VAL A 18 -9.04 -10.49 18.43
CA VAL A 18 -8.95 -11.00 17.06
C VAL A 18 -9.13 -9.86 16.05
N LEU A 19 -10.10 -8.98 16.28
CA LEU A 19 -10.35 -7.85 15.38
C LEU A 19 -9.17 -6.86 15.35
N VAL A 20 -8.62 -6.51 16.51
CA VAL A 20 -7.36 -5.73 16.60
C VAL A 20 -6.24 -6.44 15.87
N GLY A 21 -6.07 -7.75 16.13
CA GLY A 21 -5.02 -8.56 15.51
C GLY A 21 -5.08 -8.58 13.98
N ILE A 22 -6.28 -8.55 13.38
CA ILE A 22 -6.46 -8.45 11.92
C ILE A 22 -5.93 -7.11 11.38
N GLY A 23 -6.20 -6.00 12.07
CA GLY A 23 -5.73 -4.69 11.65
C GLY A 23 -4.20 -4.63 11.66
N HIS A 24 -3.58 -4.96 12.79
CA HIS A 24 -2.12 -5.04 12.93
C HIS A 24 -1.48 -6.07 12.00
N PHE A 25 -2.22 -7.12 11.63
CA PHE A 25 -1.74 -8.05 10.62
C PHE A 25 -1.62 -7.37 9.26
N LEU A 26 -2.62 -6.61 8.79
CA LEU A 26 -2.58 -5.96 7.48
C LEU A 26 -1.59 -4.79 7.41
N ASP A 27 -1.50 -4.03 8.51
CA ASP A 27 -0.62 -2.88 8.64
C ASP A 27 0.84 -3.30 8.86
N VAL A 28 1.58 -3.46 7.77
CA VAL A 28 2.97 -3.90 7.79
C VAL A 28 3.88 -2.72 7.53
N ALA A 29 4.66 -2.31 8.54
CA ALA A 29 5.64 -1.25 8.40
C ALA A 29 7.05 -1.77 8.71
N ASP A 30 8.01 -1.38 7.88
CA ASP A 30 9.43 -1.60 8.13
C ASP A 30 10.09 -0.31 8.67
N PRO A 31 11.20 -0.42 9.43
CA PRO A 31 11.98 0.76 9.80
C PRO A 31 12.39 1.57 8.57
N LEU A 32 12.13 2.88 8.61
CA LEU A 32 12.48 3.79 7.53
C LEU A 32 14.01 3.91 7.38
N THR A 33 14.48 3.68 6.17
CA THR A 33 15.85 3.94 5.73
C THR A 33 15.82 4.64 4.38
N LYS A 34 16.91 5.30 3.99
CA LYS A 34 17.02 5.88 2.65
C LYS A 34 16.92 4.80 1.57
N ALA A 35 16.37 5.19 0.42
CA ALA A 35 16.21 4.34 -0.76
C ALA A 35 16.43 5.14 -2.05
N ASP A 36 16.52 4.45 -3.18
CA ASP A 36 16.68 5.07 -4.50
C ASP A 36 15.36 5.70 -4.99
N ALA A 37 14.23 5.14 -4.58
CA ALA A 37 12.90 5.66 -4.91
C ALA A 37 11.89 5.53 -3.76
N ILE A 38 10.87 6.38 -3.78
CA ILE A 38 9.61 6.17 -3.05
C ILE A 38 8.55 5.80 -4.08
N VAL A 39 7.95 4.63 -3.93
CA VAL A 39 6.92 4.08 -4.82
C VAL A 39 5.57 4.22 -4.14
N ALA A 40 4.64 4.96 -4.72
CA ALA A 40 3.25 5.03 -4.28
C ALA A 40 2.31 4.41 -5.31
N ILE A 41 1.51 3.42 -4.88
CA ILE A 41 0.52 2.75 -5.73
C ILE A 41 -0.85 3.40 -5.53
N SER A 42 -1.55 3.70 -6.62
CA SER A 42 -2.90 4.27 -6.60
C SER A 42 -3.93 3.35 -5.92
N GLY A 43 -5.07 3.91 -5.50
CA GLY A 43 -6.18 3.14 -4.96
C GLY A 43 -6.79 3.73 -3.69
N ASP A 44 -6.50 5.00 -3.42
CA ASP A 44 -7.05 5.82 -2.35
C ASP A 44 -7.38 7.23 -2.89
N THR A 45 -7.75 8.14 -1.99
CA THR A 45 -8.17 9.51 -2.30
C THR A 45 -7.06 10.55 -2.16
N GLY A 46 -5.83 10.17 -1.77
CA GLY A 46 -4.67 11.06 -1.77
C GLY A 46 -3.61 10.77 -0.69
N ALA A 47 -3.97 10.10 0.39
CA ALA A 47 -3.09 9.82 1.53
C ALA A 47 -1.76 9.15 1.11
N ARG A 48 -1.77 8.26 0.13
CA ARG A 48 -0.58 7.59 -0.41
C ARG A 48 0.35 8.56 -1.13
N ALA A 49 -0.22 9.45 -1.96
CA ALA A 49 0.56 10.47 -2.64
C ALA A 49 1.15 11.47 -1.64
N ASP A 50 0.35 11.93 -0.67
CA ASP A 50 0.78 12.87 0.36
C ASP A 50 1.89 12.28 1.24
N THR A 51 1.77 11.01 1.63
CA THR A 51 2.81 10.30 2.38
C THR A 51 4.10 10.21 1.58
N ALA A 52 4.01 9.83 0.29
CA ALA A 52 5.18 9.74 -0.57
C ALA A 52 5.87 11.10 -0.77
N ILE A 53 5.10 12.17 -0.97
CA ILE A 53 5.61 13.54 -1.06
C ILE A 53 6.29 13.96 0.26
N ALA A 54 5.69 13.62 1.41
CA ALA A 54 6.26 13.93 2.71
C ALA A 54 7.62 13.23 2.91
N LEU A 55 7.74 11.96 2.54
CA LEU A 55 9.00 11.22 2.59
C LEU A 55 10.06 11.81 1.64
N TRP A 56 9.66 12.22 0.43
CA TRP A 56 10.56 12.88 -0.51
C TRP A 56 11.09 14.20 0.05
N LYS A 57 10.22 15.03 0.63
CA LYS A 57 10.59 16.30 1.28
C LYS A 57 11.54 16.10 2.47
N GLN A 58 11.41 14.97 3.16
CA GLN A 58 12.32 14.56 4.25
C GLN A 58 13.65 13.98 3.74
N GLY A 59 13.82 13.80 2.43
CA GLY A 59 15.07 13.35 1.82
C GLY A 59 15.30 11.84 1.90
N TYR A 60 14.24 11.03 2.02
CA TYR A 60 14.36 9.57 2.08
C TYR A 60 14.70 8.93 0.74
N ALA A 61 14.27 9.54 -0.38
CA ALA A 61 14.69 9.14 -1.71
C ALA A 61 14.66 10.33 -2.67
N PRO A 62 15.52 10.36 -3.70
CA PRO A 62 15.54 11.45 -4.68
C PRO A 62 14.41 11.36 -5.71
N LEU A 63 13.83 10.17 -5.94
CA LEU A 63 12.83 9.92 -6.97
C LEU A 63 11.50 9.47 -6.35
N LEU A 64 10.39 10.05 -6.84
CA LEU A 64 9.04 9.53 -6.65
C LEU A 64 8.62 8.71 -7.85
N ILE A 65 8.06 7.53 -7.61
CA ILE A 65 7.43 6.68 -8.62
C ILE A 65 5.95 6.56 -8.26
N PHE A 66 5.08 7.07 -9.12
CA PHE A 66 3.64 6.90 -9.01
C PHE A 66 3.19 5.81 -9.97
N SER A 67 2.47 4.80 -9.47
CA SER A 67 2.04 3.62 -10.23
C SER A 67 0.53 3.44 -10.11
N GLY A 68 -0.14 3.27 -11.26
CA GLY A 68 -1.59 3.13 -11.33
C GLY A 68 -2.22 3.74 -12.57
N GLY A 69 -3.04 2.96 -13.25
CA GLY A 69 -3.79 3.35 -14.45
C GLY A 69 -5.13 4.01 -14.16
N SER A 70 -6.00 3.96 -15.16
CA SER A 70 -7.39 4.42 -15.08
C SER A 70 -8.33 3.23 -15.31
N GLN A 71 -9.47 3.22 -14.61
CA GLN A 71 -10.55 2.26 -14.88
C GLN A 71 -11.32 2.60 -16.17
N ASP A 72 -11.33 3.88 -16.54
CA ASP A 72 -11.85 4.38 -17.81
C ASP A 72 -10.68 4.78 -18.71
N PRO A 73 -10.45 4.12 -19.86
CA PRO A 73 -9.35 4.44 -20.77
C PRO A 73 -9.33 5.89 -21.28
N GLU A 74 -10.48 6.58 -21.27
CA GLU A 74 -10.57 7.99 -21.68
C GLU A 74 -10.22 8.97 -20.53
N SER A 75 -10.14 8.46 -19.30
CA SER A 75 -9.83 9.22 -18.10
C SER A 75 -8.32 9.27 -17.81
N VAL A 76 -7.91 10.30 -17.06
CA VAL A 76 -6.51 10.47 -16.64
C VAL A 76 -6.11 9.35 -15.69
N ALA A 77 -4.97 8.71 -15.95
CA ALA A 77 -4.41 7.68 -15.08
C ALA A 77 -4.20 8.20 -13.65
N SER A 78 -4.51 7.36 -12.66
CA SER A 78 -4.38 7.70 -11.24
C SER A 78 -2.95 8.13 -10.88
N ALA A 79 -1.94 7.52 -11.49
CA ALA A 79 -0.55 7.93 -11.30
C ALA A 79 -0.24 9.34 -11.81
N GLU A 80 -0.89 9.79 -12.89
CA GLU A 80 -0.73 11.17 -13.37
C GLU A 80 -1.44 12.17 -12.44
N LEU A 81 -2.55 11.79 -11.82
CA LEU A 81 -3.18 12.60 -10.77
C LEU A 81 -2.26 12.75 -9.54
N MET A 82 -1.65 11.66 -9.08
CA MET A 82 -0.66 11.71 -7.99
C MET A 82 0.54 12.61 -8.33
N LYS A 83 1.03 12.54 -9.57
CA LYS A 83 2.08 13.47 -10.06
C LYS A 83 1.63 14.93 -10.02
N ARG A 84 0.40 15.24 -10.43
CA ARG A 84 -0.14 16.61 -10.35
C ARG A 84 -0.16 17.10 -8.90
N THR A 85 -0.58 16.27 -7.96
CA THR A 85 -0.52 16.56 -6.52
C THR A 85 0.91 16.84 -6.06
N ALA A 86 1.88 16.00 -6.44
CA ALA A 86 3.28 16.19 -6.09
C ALA A 86 3.89 17.48 -6.65
N VAL A 87 3.59 17.80 -7.92
CA VAL A 87 4.04 19.05 -8.54
C VAL A 87 3.41 20.26 -7.84
N ALA A 88 2.11 20.22 -7.56
CA ALA A 88 1.43 21.28 -6.81
C ALA A 88 2.01 21.44 -5.38
N ALA A 89 2.50 20.36 -4.79
CA ALA A 89 3.17 20.36 -3.49
C ALA A 89 4.66 20.79 -3.54
N GLY A 90 5.17 21.19 -4.71
CA GLY A 90 6.52 21.72 -4.90
C GLY A 90 7.59 20.69 -5.28
N VAL A 91 7.22 19.45 -5.59
CA VAL A 91 8.17 18.45 -6.14
C VAL A 91 8.48 18.81 -7.60
N PRO A 92 9.75 18.93 -8.00
CA PRO A 92 10.07 19.26 -9.38
C PRO A 92 9.74 18.06 -10.30
N PRO A 93 9.18 18.30 -11.51
CA PRO A 93 8.73 17.21 -12.39
C PRO A 93 9.81 16.17 -12.77
N ASN A 94 11.09 16.56 -12.77
CA ASN A 94 12.20 15.64 -13.05
C ASN A 94 12.53 14.68 -11.89
N ALA A 95 12.01 14.94 -10.68
CA ALA A 95 12.09 14.04 -9.53
C ALA A 95 10.89 13.08 -9.46
N ILE A 96 10.05 13.02 -10.51
CA ILE A 96 8.86 12.17 -10.56
C ILE A 96 8.92 11.29 -11.80
N ALA A 97 8.62 10.00 -11.63
CA ALA A 97 8.33 9.06 -12.69
C ALA A 97 6.89 8.56 -12.55
N VAL A 98 6.22 8.34 -13.68
CA VAL A 98 4.84 7.87 -13.72
C VAL A 98 4.78 6.55 -14.49
N GLU A 99 4.12 5.57 -13.88
CA GLU A 99 3.69 4.32 -14.47
C GLU A 99 2.16 4.34 -14.48
N GLY A 100 1.55 4.59 -15.64
CA GLY A 100 0.11 4.87 -15.78
C GLY A 100 -0.70 3.75 -16.43
N SER A 101 -0.18 2.52 -16.49
CA SER A 101 -0.74 1.42 -17.29
C SER A 101 -1.17 0.21 -16.47
N SER A 102 -0.94 0.21 -15.15
CA SER A 102 -1.38 -0.87 -14.25
C SER A 102 -2.84 -0.77 -13.84
N ALA A 103 -3.62 -1.83 -14.06
CA ALA A 103 -4.97 -2.02 -13.54
C ALA A 103 -4.98 -2.83 -12.23
N THR A 104 -3.96 -3.68 -11.99
CA THR A 104 -3.89 -4.53 -10.80
C THR A 104 -2.64 -4.29 -9.97
N THR A 105 -2.65 -4.67 -8.69
CA THR A 105 -1.45 -4.58 -7.83
C THR A 105 -0.29 -5.44 -8.35
N GLU A 106 -0.58 -6.57 -9.01
CA GLU A 106 0.44 -7.42 -9.64
C GLU A 106 1.11 -6.71 -10.82
N GLU A 107 0.32 -6.02 -11.66
CA GLU A 107 0.87 -5.18 -12.74
C GLU A 107 1.68 -4.01 -12.21
N ASN A 108 1.23 -3.36 -11.11
CA ASN A 108 2.00 -2.30 -10.46
C ASN A 108 3.38 -2.82 -10.04
N ALA A 109 3.44 -3.98 -9.38
CA ALA A 109 4.71 -4.60 -8.99
C ALA A 109 5.62 -4.84 -10.20
N ALA A 110 5.09 -5.45 -11.27
CA ALA A 110 5.85 -5.77 -12.48
C ALA A 110 6.40 -4.53 -13.19
N ARG A 111 5.56 -3.52 -13.39
CA ARG A 111 5.94 -2.31 -14.13
C ARG A 111 6.82 -1.38 -13.32
N VAL A 112 6.63 -1.29 -12.00
CA VAL A 112 7.56 -0.57 -11.12
C VAL A 112 8.93 -1.24 -11.15
N ALA A 113 9.00 -2.56 -11.08
CA ALA A 113 10.28 -3.28 -11.13
C ALA A 113 11.00 -3.06 -12.48
N GLU A 114 10.26 -3.03 -13.60
CA GLU A 114 10.80 -2.67 -14.92
C GLU A 114 11.36 -1.25 -14.95
N LEU A 115 10.59 -0.29 -14.42
CA LEU A 115 10.98 1.11 -14.37
C LEU A 115 12.22 1.33 -13.49
N MET A 116 12.29 0.63 -12.35
CA MET A 116 13.45 0.67 -11.46
C MET A 116 14.70 0.12 -12.15
N ASN A 117 14.60 -1.06 -12.78
CA ASN A 117 15.71 -1.66 -13.52
C ASN A 117 16.18 -0.77 -14.68
N ALA A 118 15.26 -0.21 -15.46
CA ALA A 118 15.58 0.69 -16.56
C ALA A 118 16.31 1.97 -16.11
N ARG A 119 16.15 2.35 -14.84
CA ARG A 119 16.80 3.51 -14.21
C ARG A 119 18.00 3.13 -13.35
N GLY A 120 18.37 1.85 -13.27
CA GLY A 120 19.46 1.38 -12.42
C GLY A 120 19.22 1.56 -10.92
N LEU A 121 17.95 1.55 -10.49
CA LEU A 121 17.55 1.65 -9.07
C LEU A 121 17.48 0.26 -8.46
N SER A 122 17.81 0.15 -7.17
CA SER A 122 17.91 -1.12 -6.44
C SER A 122 17.06 -1.17 -5.17
N SER A 123 16.65 -0.02 -4.64
CA SER A 123 15.92 0.08 -3.38
C SER A 123 14.71 1.01 -3.48
N ALA A 124 13.60 0.62 -2.86
CA ALA A 124 12.39 1.42 -2.79
C ALA A 124 11.79 1.52 -1.38
N ILE A 125 11.10 2.63 -1.10
CA ILE A 125 10.09 2.69 -0.02
C ILE A 125 8.73 2.50 -0.67
N LEU A 126 8.03 1.42 -0.31
CA LEU A 126 6.72 1.07 -0.85
C LEU A 126 5.62 1.67 0.02
N VAL A 127 4.90 2.65 -0.53
CA VAL A 127 3.81 3.37 0.09
C VAL A 127 2.47 2.91 -0.47
N THR A 128 1.63 2.35 0.40
CA THR A 128 0.21 2.13 0.11
C THR A 128 -0.63 2.27 1.38
N SER A 129 -1.96 2.12 1.30
CA SER A 129 -2.81 2.24 2.51
C SER A 129 -2.51 1.09 3.49
N PRO A 130 -2.62 1.31 4.82
CA PRO A 130 -2.35 0.29 5.83
C PRO A 130 -3.10 -1.03 5.61
N TYR A 131 -4.39 -0.96 5.31
CA TYR A 131 -5.22 -2.13 5.01
C TYR A 131 -4.78 -2.92 3.76
N HIS A 132 -4.02 -2.29 2.85
CA HIS A 132 -3.57 -2.87 1.59
C HIS A 132 -2.09 -3.28 1.62
N GLN A 133 -1.31 -2.79 2.60
CA GLN A 133 0.15 -2.89 2.62
C GLN A 133 0.65 -4.33 2.56
N ARG A 134 0.13 -5.25 3.39
CA ARG A 134 0.56 -6.65 3.36
C ARG A 134 0.40 -7.32 1.99
N ARG A 135 -0.74 -7.10 1.31
CA ARG A 135 -0.98 -7.75 0.00
C ARG A 135 -0.08 -7.16 -1.07
N ALA A 136 0.12 -5.85 -1.07
CA ALA A 136 1.06 -5.19 -1.98
C ALA A 136 2.49 -5.71 -1.75
N ALA A 137 2.93 -5.82 -0.49
CA ALA A 137 4.25 -6.33 -0.12
C ALA A 137 4.52 -7.72 -0.72
N ILE A 138 3.59 -8.67 -0.57
CA ILE A 138 3.76 -10.04 -1.10
C ILE A 138 3.92 -10.04 -2.63
N LEU A 139 3.16 -9.20 -3.34
CA LEU A 139 3.25 -9.11 -4.80
C LEU A 139 4.56 -8.47 -5.26
N PHE A 140 4.99 -7.41 -4.56
CA PHE A 140 6.27 -6.75 -4.83
C PHE A 140 7.45 -7.67 -4.52
N GLU A 141 7.41 -8.39 -3.40
CA GLU A 141 8.45 -9.36 -3.01
C GLU A 141 8.61 -10.45 -4.07
N ARG A 142 7.51 -11.09 -4.49
CA ARG A 142 7.53 -12.11 -5.55
C ARG A 142 8.16 -11.58 -6.84
N GLU A 143 7.79 -10.37 -7.26
CA GLU A 143 8.27 -9.79 -8.51
C GLU A 143 9.73 -9.34 -8.41
N PHE A 144 10.13 -8.77 -7.27
CA PHE A 144 11.50 -8.29 -7.04
C PHE A 144 12.46 -9.47 -6.90
N GLU A 145 12.07 -10.54 -6.21
CA GLU A 145 12.81 -11.80 -6.16
C GLU A 145 12.97 -12.42 -7.55
N ARG A 146 11.89 -12.45 -8.35
CA ARG A 146 11.90 -13.01 -9.70
C ARG A 146 12.89 -12.29 -10.62
N ARG A 147 13.04 -10.97 -10.48
CA ARG A 147 13.99 -10.17 -11.27
C ARG A 147 15.39 -10.15 -10.69
N GLY A 148 15.52 -10.24 -9.37
CA GLY A 148 16.75 -10.13 -8.62
C GLY A 148 17.29 -8.70 -8.53
N GLY A 149 18.02 -8.39 -7.46
CA GLY A 149 18.72 -7.11 -7.28
C GLY A 149 17.82 -5.91 -6.93
N LEU A 150 16.56 -6.17 -6.57
CA LEU A 150 15.62 -5.16 -6.11
C LEU A 150 15.18 -5.46 -4.68
N GLU A 151 15.14 -4.44 -3.83
CA GLU A 151 14.64 -4.51 -2.47
C GLU A 151 13.65 -3.38 -2.19
N PHE A 152 12.78 -3.60 -1.20
CA PHE A 152 11.91 -2.53 -0.72
C PHE A 152 11.73 -2.57 0.80
N ARG A 153 11.20 -1.48 1.34
CA ARG A 153 10.73 -1.32 2.72
C ARG A 153 9.29 -0.86 2.70
N ASN A 154 8.46 -1.47 3.52
CA ASN A 154 7.06 -1.11 3.64
C ASN A 154 6.89 0.17 4.47
N HIS A 155 6.13 1.13 3.95
CA HIS A 155 5.75 2.32 4.69
C HIS A 155 4.28 2.66 4.42
N PRO A 156 3.36 2.17 5.26
CA PRO A 156 1.94 2.48 5.18
C PRO A 156 1.69 3.99 5.14
N ALA A 157 0.72 4.40 4.32
CA ALA A 157 0.26 5.78 4.25
C ALA A 157 -0.42 6.21 5.56
N ALA A 158 -0.28 7.48 5.92
CA ALA A 158 -1.03 8.09 7.01
C ALA A 158 -2.49 8.31 6.57
N ASP A 159 -3.27 7.24 6.57
CA ASP A 159 -4.67 7.20 6.12
C ASP A 159 -5.63 7.41 7.30
N SER A 160 -6.22 8.61 7.41
CA SER A 160 -7.15 8.92 8.49
C SER A 160 -8.49 8.17 8.40
N GLU A 161 -8.77 7.51 7.27
CA GLU A 161 -10.03 6.77 7.07
C GLU A 161 -9.95 5.31 7.56
N TRP A 162 -8.77 4.84 7.97
CA TRP A 162 -8.57 3.49 8.47
C TRP A 162 -7.71 3.47 9.73
N ASP A 163 -8.17 2.72 10.74
CA ASP A 163 -7.51 2.57 12.04
C ASP A 163 -7.39 1.07 12.35
N GLU A 164 -6.20 0.60 12.65
CA GLU A 164 -5.87 -0.80 12.87
C GLU A 164 -6.59 -1.41 14.08
N ASN A 165 -7.01 -0.57 15.04
CA ASN A 165 -7.71 -0.97 16.24
C ASN A 165 -9.23 -0.76 16.15
N LEU A 166 -9.74 -0.13 15.09
CA LEU A 166 -11.15 0.25 14.98
C LEU A 166 -11.77 0.02 13.59
N TRP A 167 -11.07 -0.62 12.66
CA TRP A 167 -11.52 -0.84 11.28
C TRP A 167 -12.92 -1.49 11.17
N TRP A 168 -13.34 -2.28 12.16
CA TRP A 168 -14.64 -2.97 12.18
C TRP A 168 -15.82 -2.09 12.59
N THR A 169 -15.56 -0.88 13.09
CA THR A 169 -16.59 0.01 13.66
C THR A 169 -17.25 0.89 12.61
N ARG A 170 -16.62 1.11 11.45
CA ARG A 170 -17.11 1.97 10.37
C ARG A 170 -17.28 1.18 9.08
N ASP A 171 -18.38 1.43 8.37
CA ASP A 171 -18.72 0.66 7.16
C ASP A 171 -17.65 0.72 6.05
N PRO A 172 -17.05 1.88 5.70
CA PRO A 172 -16.02 1.93 4.67
C PRO A 172 -14.77 1.12 5.03
N SER A 173 -14.23 1.33 6.24
CA SER A 173 -13.02 0.66 6.74
C SER A 173 -13.24 -0.85 6.86
N ARG A 174 -14.43 -1.29 7.31
CA ARG A 174 -14.81 -2.71 7.37
C ARG A 174 -14.85 -3.34 5.99
N THR A 175 -15.44 -2.64 5.02
CA THR A 175 -15.57 -3.13 3.65
C THR A 175 -14.20 -3.30 3.00
N LEU A 176 -13.33 -2.29 3.10
CA LEU A 176 -11.96 -2.33 2.60
C LEU A 176 -11.17 -3.50 3.20
N THR A 177 -11.26 -3.67 4.52
CA THR A 177 -10.56 -4.74 5.25
C THR A 177 -11.02 -6.12 4.79
N LEU A 178 -12.33 -6.36 4.68
CA LEU A 178 -12.87 -7.66 4.26
C LEU A 178 -12.50 -7.99 2.80
N ILE A 179 -12.52 -6.99 1.91
CA ILE A 179 -12.10 -7.17 0.51
C ILE A 179 -10.61 -7.54 0.44
N GLU A 180 -9.76 -6.84 1.17
CA GLU A 180 -8.33 -7.15 1.17
C GLU A 180 -8.01 -8.51 1.79
N LEU A 181 -8.70 -8.91 2.85
CA LEU A 181 -8.57 -10.26 3.40
C LEU A 181 -8.97 -11.34 2.39
N ALA A 182 -10.07 -11.13 1.65
CA ALA A 182 -10.50 -12.05 0.60
C ALA A 182 -9.47 -12.15 -0.53
N LYS A 183 -8.95 -11.01 -1.02
CA LYS A 183 -7.91 -10.96 -2.05
C LYS A 183 -6.61 -11.61 -1.58
N LEU A 184 -6.22 -11.39 -0.33
CA LEU A 184 -5.03 -11.99 0.27
C LEU A 184 -5.19 -13.51 0.40
N GLY A 185 -6.37 -13.99 0.81
CA GLY A 185 -6.69 -15.41 0.84
C GLY A 185 -6.57 -16.06 -0.54
N ALA A 186 -7.12 -15.43 -1.58
CA ALA A 186 -6.99 -15.89 -2.97
C ALA A 186 -5.52 -15.94 -3.43
N LEU A 187 -4.73 -14.90 -3.11
CA LEU A 187 -3.31 -14.81 -3.44
C LEU A 187 -2.47 -15.92 -2.81
N VAL A 188 -2.75 -16.27 -1.55
CA VAL A 188 -2.07 -17.36 -0.83
C VAL A 188 -2.51 -18.72 -1.35
N ALA A 189 -3.78 -18.87 -1.77
CA ALA A 189 -4.29 -20.08 -2.39
C ALA A 189 -3.80 -20.31 -3.84
N GLY A 190 -2.98 -19.40 -4.39
CA GLY A 190 -2.47 -19.49 -5.77
C GLY A 190 -3.50 -19.16 -6.84
N GLN A 191 -4.65 -18.57 -6.47
CA GLN A 191 -5.64 -18.08 -7.41
C GLN A 191 -5.23 -16.68 -7.87
N ARG A 192 -5.24 -16.42 -9.19
CA ARG A 192 -5.07 -15.06 -9.70
C ARG A 192 -6.27 -14.23 -9.26
N ALA A 193 -6.05 -13.29 -8.34
CA ALA A 193 -7.05 -12.32 -7.95
C ALA A 193 -7.16 -11.25 -9.06
N GLY A 194 -8.25 -11.29 -9.83
CA GLY A 194 -8.62 -10.24 -10.77
C GLY A 194 -9.07 -8.96 -10.07
#